data_AF-A0A267TEH4-F1
#
_entry.id   AF-A0A267TEH4-F1
#
_cell.length_a   1.000
_cell.length_b   1.000
_cell.length_c   1.000
_cell.angle_alpha   90.00
_cell.angle_beta   90.00
_cell.angle_gamma   90.00
#
_symmetry.space_group_name_H-M   'P 1'
#
loop_
_entity.id
_entity.type
_entity.pdbx_description
1 polymer ?
#
loop_
_entity_poly.entity_id
_entity_poly.type
_entity_poly.pdbx_seq_one_letter_code
_entity_poly.pdbx_strand_id
1 'polypeptide(L)'
;MLYQADQSYASFLHNQGYAVPNSHKSFKHFTFSSLQLGKTKPIKSGDTYIQLSSDSVSLVVSFYIDKAAEGFIVGLFQNQEVSLFNRDYRANFIVTNVEALPNPFDAFAGNQVVTKSFRTISPMVVARKEEGLDQYLSPTDERYSEFFAINLVDRYRTIEGNESLQIDSTTAQSLVKFKLISDPTKVKKRGFFVKEGKLKDETKVIGYHNFTFEVTAPSKLLEIGFLGGLGKYCAVGCGSVEVWER
;
A
#
# COMPACT_ATOMS: atom_id res chain seq x y z
N MET A 1 15.93 7.49 6.11
CA MET A 1 15.74 7.96 4.73
C MET A 1 14.94 9.26 4.68
N LEU A 2 13.60 9.28 4.56
CA LEU A 2 12.84 10.55 4.41
C LEU A 2 13.18 11.60 5.47
N TYR A 3 13.24 11.23 6.75
CA TYR A 3 13.58 12.15 7.85
C TYR A 3 15.01 12.72 7.78
N GLN A 4 15.95 11.96 7.22
CA GLN A 4 17.33 12.41 7.04
C GLN A 4 17.48 13.35 5.85
N ALA A 5 16.64 13.16 4.82
CA ALA A 5 16.68 13.94 3.60
C ALA A 5 15.87 15.25 3.72
N ASP A 6 14.69 15.21 4.34
CA ASP A 6 13.91 16.40 4.70
C ASP A 6 13.05 16.13 5.94
N GLN A 7 13.45 16.71 7.07
CA GLN A 7 12.74 16.56 8.33
C GLN A 7 11.31 17.15 8.30
N SER A 8 11.09 18.23 7.56
CA SER A 8 9.78 18.89 7.45
C SER A 8 8.81 18.05 6.62
N TYR A 9 9.26 17.53 5.48
CA TYR A 9 8.48 16.65 4.61
C TYR A 9 8.22 15.30 5.27
N ALA A 10 9.22 14.73 5.94
CA ALA A 10 9.03 13.53 6.75
C ALA A 10 8.03 13.78 7.88
N SER A 11 8.08 14.94 8.54
CA SER A 11 7.12 15.29 9.60
C SER A 11 5.70 15.47 9.04
N PHE A 12 5.53 16.04 7.85
CA PHE A 12 4.24 16.10 7.17
C PHE A 12 3.68 14.69 6.89
N LEU A 13 4.48 13.81 6.27
CA LEU A 13 4.09 12.42 5.99
C LEU A 13 3.87 11.58 7.25
N HIS A 14 4.64 11.83 8.32
CA HIS A 14 4.58 11.03 9.54
C HIS A 14 3.52 11.50 10.54
N ASN A 15 3.33 12.82 10.71
CA ASN A 15 2.53 13.40 11.78
C ASN A 15 1.17 13.94 11.33
N GLN A 16 1.04 14.43 10.09
CA GLN A 16 -0.23 15.01 9.64
C GLN A 16 -1.09 13.96 8.93
N GLY A 17 -0.61 13.36 7.84
CA GLY A 17 -1.49 12.60 6.96
C GLY A 17 -2.80 13.35 6.67
N TYR A 18 -3.83 12.64 6.24
CA TYR A 18 -5.15 13.18 6.00
C TYR A 18 -6.12 12.43 6.90
N ALA A 19 -6.63 13.09 7.93
CA ALA A 19 -7.56 12.49 8.87
C ALA A 19 -8.95 12.34 8.23
N VAL A 20 -9.63 11.24 8.52
CA VAL A 20 -11.08 11.13 8.27
C VAL A 20 -11.77 11.90 9.39
N PRO A 21 -12.59 12.92 9.07
CA PRO A 21 -13.33 13.67 10.07
C PRO A 21 -14.18 12.77 10.98
N ASN A 22 -14.26 13.09 12.27
CA ASN A 22 -15.00 12.31 13.29
C ASN A 22 -14.63 10.82 13.35
N SER A 23 -13.41 10.47 12.94
CA SER A 23 -12.89 9.12 12.97
C SER A 23 -11.44 9.12 13.46
N HIS A 24 -11.02 8.04 14.10
CA HIS A 24 -9.61 7.83 14.44
C HIS A 24 -8.76 7.37 13.24
N LYS A 25 -9.32 7.38 12.02
CA LYS A 25 -8.62 6.98 10.79
C LYS A 25 -7.83 8.17 10.24
N SER A 26 -6.57 7.95 9.88
CA SER A 26 -5.78 8.87 9.07
C SER A 26 -5.04 8.12 7.97
N PHE A 27 -4.94 8.74 6.80
CA PHE A 27 -4.25 8.19 5.64
C PHE A 27 -3.06 9.04 5.28
N LYS A 28 -1.88 8.42 5.14
CA LYS A 28 -0.66 9.11 4.71
C LYS A 28 -0.53 9.20 3.18
N HIS A 29 -1.51 8.65 2.46
CA HIS A 29 -1.60 8.62 0.99
C HIS A 29 -0.32 8.20 0.25
N PHE A 30 0.41 7.24 0.82
CA PHE A 30 1.50 6.55 0.13
C PHE A 30 1.48 5.06 0.46
N THR A 31 2.14 4.29 -0.41
CA THR A 31 2.41 2.87 -0.22
C THR A 31 3.76 2.52 -0.83
N PHE A 32 4.25 1.32 -0.54
CA PHE A 32 5.43 0.77 -1.20
C PHE A 32 5.31 -0.75 -1.34
N SER A 33 5.97 -1.31 -2.36
CA SER A 33 5.95 -2.73 -2.65
C SER A 33 6.70 -3.54 -1.59
N SER A 34 6.56 -4.87 -1.63
CA SER A 34 7.62 -5.72 -1.07
C SER A 34 8.92 -5.49 -1.85
N LEU A 35 10.07 -5.75 -1.23
CA LEU A 35 11.35 -5.74 -1.94
C LEU A 35 11.30 -6.71 -3.11
N GLN A 36 11.60 -6.19 -4.29
CA GLN A 36 11.77 -6.99 -5.49
C GLN A 36 13.20 -7.49 -5.49
N LEU A 37 13.35 -8.75 -5.13
CA LEU A 37 14.64 -9.40 -5.02
C LEU A 37 14.99 -10.05 -6.35
N GLY A 38 16.26 -9.93 -6.75
CA GLY A 38 16.82 -10.72 -7.84
C GLY A 38 17.00 -12.18 -7.43
N LYS A 39 18.14 -12.77 -7.79
CA LYS A 39 18.46 -14.15 -7.39
C LYS A 39 18.74 -14.21 -5.89
N THR A 40 18.08 -15.13 -5.19
CA THR A 40 18.30 -15.41 -3.78
C THR A 40 18.69 -16.87 -3.57
N LYS A 41 19.35 -17.18 -2.45
CA LYS A 41 19.47 -18.57 -2.02
C LYS A 41 18.15 -19.07 -1.44
N PRO A 42 17.86 -20.38 -1.50
CA PRO A 42 16.68 -20.95 -0.85
C PRO A 42 16.63 -20.59 0.63
N ILE A 43 15.49 -20.08 1.07
CA ILE A 43 15.21 -19.79 2.48
C ILE A 43 14.93 -21.12 3.18
N LYS A 44 15.68 -21.43 4.23
CA LYS A 44 15.51 -22.64 5.03
C LYS A 44 14.60 -22.36 6.22
N SER A 45 14.03 -23.43 6.77
CA SER A 45 13.25 -23.34 8.01
C SER A 45 14.12 -22.78 9.13
N GLY A 46 13.64 -21.73 9.81
CA GLY A 46 14.37 -21.04 10.87
C GLY A 46 15.22 -19.86 10.42
N ASP A 47 15.39 -19.64 9.11
CA ASP A 47 16.12 -18.45 8.62
C ASP A 47 15.35 -17.17 8.99
N THR A 48 16.07 -16.21 9.56
CA THR A 48 15.55 -14.87 9.90
C THR A 48 15.95 -13.80 8.87
N TYR A 49 16.61 -14.21 7.79
CA TYR A 49 17.20 -13.36 6.76
C TYR A 49 17.01 -14.00 5.38
N ILE A 50 17.25 -13.22 4.33
CA ILE A 50 17.29 -13.71 2.96
C ILE A 50 18.69 -13.44 2.43
N GLN A 51 19.41 -14.50 2.03
CA GLN A 51 20.71 -14.33 1.39
C GLN A 51 20.51 -13.96 -0.09
N LEU A 52 20.91 -12.74 -0.42
CA LEU A 52 20.95 -12.25 -1.80
C LEU A 52 22.13 -12.88 -2.55
N SER A 53 21.89 -13.26 -3.79
CA SER A 53 22.93 -13.63 -4.76
C SER A 53 23.09 -12.54 -5.83
N SER A 54 22.14 -11.60 -5.93
CA SER A 54 22.28 -10.36 -6.70
C SER A 54 22.80 -9.22 -5.80
N ASP A 55 23.44 -8.25 -6.44
CA ASP A 55 23.95 -7.02 -5.83
C ASP A 55 22.90 -5.89 -5.76
N SER A 56 21.76 -6.09 -6.40
CA SER A 56 20.68 -5.11 -6.51
C SER A 56 19.35 -5.65 -5.99
N VAL A 57 18.56 -4.74 -5.43
CA VAL A 57 17.17 -4.92 -5.02
C VAL A 57 16.39 -3.69 -5.47
N SER A 58 15.13 -3.90 -5.86
CA SER A 58 14.26 -2.80 -6.28
C SER A 58 13.08 -2.64 -5.33
N LEU A 59 12.58 -1.42 -5.21
CA LEU A 59 11.41 -1.07 -4.42
C LEU A 59 10.56 -0.08 -5.21
N VAL A 60 9.27 -0.36 -5.36
CA VAL A 60 8.32 0.61 -5.90
C VAL A 60 7.74 1.39 -4.73
N VAL A 61 7.82 2.72 -4.79
CA VAL A 61 7.19 3.62 -3.84
C VAL A 61 6.20 4.48 -4.61
N SER A 62 5.01 4.66 -4.06
CA SER A 62 3.94 5.41 -4.73
C SER A 62 3.32 6.39 -3.75
N PHE A 63 3.06 7.59 -4.23
CA PHE A 63 2.51 8.70 -3.46
C PHE A 63 1.33 9.28 -4.22
N TYR A 64 0.19 9.44 -3.55
CA TYR A 64 -0.90 10.27 -4.05
C TYR A 64 -0.69 11.68 -3.49
N ILE A 65 -0.04 12.53 -4.26
CA ILE A 65 0.36 13.90 -3.93
C ILE A 65 0.27 14.79 -5.17
N ASP A 66 0.50 16.08 -5.00
CA ASP A 66 0.63 17.01 -6.13
C ASP A 66 1.80 16.61 -7.04
N LYS A 67 1.57 16.60 -8.36
CA LYS A 67 2.56 16.31 -9.40
C LYS A 67 3.75 17.27 -9.32
N ALA A 68 3.56 18.49 -8.82
CA ALA A 68 4.64 19.45 -8.59
C ALA A 68 5.71 18.95 -7.59
N ALA A 69 5.38 17.99 -6.72
CA ALA A 69 6.31 17.41 -5.76
C ALA A 69 7.11 16.21 -6.30
N GLU A 70 6.84 15.75 -7.53
CA GLU A 70 7.49 14.58 -8.12
C GLU A 70 9.02 14.74 -8.21
N GLY A 71 9.49 15.86 -8.77
CA GLY A 71 10.93 16.12 -8.91
C GLY A 71 11.65 16.25 -7.56
N PHE A 72 10.98 16.82 -6.56
CA PHE A 72 11.49 16.88 -5.19
C PHE A 72 11.65 15.48 -4.60
N ILE A 73 10.65 14.61 -4.75
CA ILE A 73 10.70 13.23 -4.25
C ILE A 73 11.81 12.44 -4.94
N VAL A 74 11.95 12.56 -6.26
CA VAL A 74 13.04 11.89 -6.99
C VAL A 74 14.39 12.32 -6.42
N GLY A 75 14.60 13.62 -6.22
CA GLY A 75 15.82 14.15 -5.59
C GLY A 75 16.03 13.68 -4.16
N LEU A 76 14.95 13.49 -3.40
CA LEU A 76 14.99 13.04 -2.00
C LEU A 76 15.55 11.61 -1.85
N PHE A 77 15.30 10.74 -2.82
CA PHE A 77 15.75 9.35 -2.80
C PHE A 77 17.16 9.16 -3.40
N GLN A 78 17.65 10.11 -4.19
CA GLN A 78 18.98 10.01 -4.82
C GLN A 78 20.11 9.95 -3.79
N ASN A 79 21.06 9.04 -4.02
CA ASN A 79 22.25 8.82 -3.17
C ASN A 79 21.95 8.57 -1.69
N GLN A 80 20.74 8.11 -1.37
CA GLN A 80 20.39 7.76 0.01
C GLN A 80 20.98 6.42 0.40
N GLU A 81 21.49 6.35 1.64
CA GLU A 81 21.88 5.08 2.26
C GLU A 81 20.71 4.45 3.02
N VAL A 82 20.59 3.13 2.90
CA VAL A 82 19.51 2.34 3.50
C VAL A 82 20.10 1.13 4.19
N SER A 83 19.86 1.00 5.49
CA SER A 83 20.13 -0.25 6.20
C SER A 83 18.84 -1.03 6.37
N LEU A 84 18.83 -2.27 5.90
CA LEU A 84 17.83 -3.27 6.24
C LEU A 84 18.46 -4.25 7.22
N PHE A 85 17.87 -4.40 8.40
CA PHE A 85 18.47 -5.20 9.46
C PHE A 85 17.40 -5.83 10.36
N ASN A 86 17.78 -6.93 10.98
CA ASN A 86 17.10 -7.50 12.13
C ASN A 86 18.08 -7.48 13.33
N ARG A 87 17.79 -8.23 14.40
CA ARG A 87 18.67 -8.30 15.58
C ARG A 87 20.07 -8.86 15.24
N ASP A 88 20.14 -9.79 14.30
CA ASP A 88 21.32 -10.65 14.08
C ASP A 88 22.08 -10.29 12.79
N TYR A 89 21.43 -9.63 11.83
CA TYR A 89 21.96 -9.34 10.49
C TYR A 89 21.66 -7.90 10.06
N ARG A 90 22.58 -7.32 9.27
CA ARG A 90 22.44 -6.00 8.64
C ARG A 90 22.94 -6.06 7.20
N ALA A 91 22.16 -5.50 6.29
CA ALA A 91 22.55 -5.23 4.91
C ALA A 91 22.43 -3.72 4.66
N ASN A 92 23.50 -3.13 4.14
CA ASN A 92 23.55 -1.72 3.78
C ASN A 92 23.48 -1.58 2.27
N PHE A 93 22.64 -0.68 1.81
CA PHE A 93 22.40 -0.38 0.40
C PHE A 93 22.59 1.11 0.16
N ILE A 94 22.94 1.46 -1.07
CA ILE A 94 22.89 2.82 -1.58
C ILE A 94 21.88 2.85 -2.73
N VAL A 95 21.05 3.89 -2.77
CA VAL A 95 20.13 4.11 -3.89
C VAL A 95 20.95 4.59 -5.09
N THR A 96 21.16 3.70 -6.06
CA THR A 96 21.95 3.98 -7.27
C THR A 96 21.12 4.55 -8.41
N ASN A 97 19.80 4.30 -8.43
CA ASN A 97 18.89 4.78 -9.45
C ASN A 97 17.51 5.08 -8.86
N VAL A 98 16.85 6.11 -9.39
CA VAL A 98 15.46 6.46 -9.10
C VAL A 98 14.79 6.79 -10.43
N GLU A 99 13.72 6.06 -10.74
CA GLU A 99 12.96 6.22 -11.98
C GLU A 99 11.50 6.52 -11.65
N ALA A 100 10.95 7.55 -12.31
CA ALA A 100 9.53 7.85 -12.25
C ALA A 100 8.77 6.94 -13.22
N LEU A 101 7.75 6.23 -12.72
CA LEU A 101 6.88 5.40 -13.54
C LEU A 101 5.65 6.20 -13.98
N PRO A 102 5.16 5.99 -15.23
CA PRO A 102 3.97 6.69 -15.70
C PRO A 102 2.75 6.34 -14.85
N ASN A 103 1.95 7.34 -14.50
CA ASN A 103 0.66 7.13 -13.86
C ASN A 103 -0.34 6.59 -14.89
N PRO A 104 -0.84 5.35 -14.75
CA PRO A 104 -1.77 4.76 -15.72
C PRO A 104 -3.15 5.44 -15.72
N PHE A 105 -3.37 6.41 -14.82
CA PHE A 105 -4.60 7.18 -14.74
C PHE A 105 -4.54 8.57 -15.38
N ASP A 106 -3.36 9.05 -15.80
CA ASP A 106 -3.20 10.37 -16.43
C ASP A 106 -4.05 10.53 -17.72
N ALA A 107 -4.36 9.42 -18.40
CA ALA A 107 -5.18 9.42 -19.61
C ALA A 107 -6.70 9.55 -19.35
N PHE A 108 -7.16 9.40 -18.10
CA PHE A 108 -8.58 9.48 -17.79
C PHE A 108 -8.98 10.90 -17.40
N ALA A 109 -9.85 11.52 -18.18
CA ALA A 109 -10.51 12.76 -17.79
C ALA A 109 -11.67 12.49 -16.80
N GLY A 110 -11.73 13.28 -15.72
CA GLY A 110 -12.86 13.30 -14.77
C GLY A 110 -13.09 12.00 -14.00
N ASN A 111 -14.33 11.82 -13.51
CA ASN A 111 -14.76 10.69 -12.66
C ASN A 111 -15.38 9.52 -13.46
N GLN A 112 -14.86 9.23 -14.65
CA GLN A 112 -15.37 8.14 -15.49
C GLN A 112 -15.26 6.78 -14.79
N VAL A 113 -16.31 5.96 -14.87
CA VAL A 113 -16.27 4.60 -14.31
C VAL A 113 -15.51 3.70 -15.26
N VAL A 114 -14.44 3.08 -14.78
CA VAL A 114 -13.58 2.19 -15.58
C VAL A 114 -13.32 0.90 -14.81
N THR A 115 -12.98 -0.16 -15.55
CA THR A 115 -12.52 -1.43 -14.98
C THR A 115 -11.04 -1.60 -15.24
N LYS A 116 -10.26 -1.85 -14.19
CA LYS A 116 -8.82 -2.14 -14.27
C LYS A 116 -8.48 -3.43 -13.56
N SER A 117 -7.52 -4.17 -14.12
CA SER A 117 -6.93 -5.36 -13.52
C SER A 117 -5.63 -4.98 -12.82
N PHE A 118 -5.41 -5.56 -11.64
CA PHE A 118 -4.21 -5.33 -10.85
C PHE A 118 -3.61 -6.63 -10.34
N ARG A 119 -2.31 -6.59 -10.07
CA ARG A 119 -1.57 -7.63 -9.33
C ARG A 119 -0.99 -7.05 -8.06
N THR A 120 -1.09 -7.78 -6.95
CA THR A 120 -0.45 -7.36 -5.69
C THR A 120 1.07 -7.45 -5.78
N ILE A 121 1.77 -6.35 -5.48
CA ILE A 121 3.23 -6.33 -5.33
C ILE A 121 3.68 -6.12 -3.86
N SER A 122 2.71 -6.01 -2.95
CA SER A 122 2.86 -6.10 -1.50
C SER A 122 1.64 -6.83 -0.90
N PRO A 123 1.69 -7.28 0.37
CA PRO A 123 0.49 -7.78 1.03
C PRO A 123 -0.62 -6.72 1.04
N MET A 124 -1.81 -7.09 0.61
CA MET A 124 -3.02 -6.28 0.75
C MET A 124 -3.72 -6.65 2.06
N VAL A 125 -4.11 -5.65 2.84
CA VAL A 125 -4.81 -5.85 4.11
C VAL A 125 -6.20 -5.24 4.01
N VAL A 126 -7.22 -6.08 4.04
CA VAL A 126 -8.62 -5.65 4.23
C VAL A 126 -9.09 -6.26 5.53
N ALA A 127 -9.75 -5.47 6.37
CA ALA A 127 -10.20 -5.94 7.67
C ALA A 127 -11.46 -5.24 8.13
N ARG A 128 -12.36 -6.02 8.72
CA ARG A 128 -13.48 -5.51 9.52
C ARG A 128 -12.95 -5.13 10.90
N LYS A 129 -13.47 -4.05 11.49
CA LYS A 129 -13.17 -3.73 12.89
C LYS A 129 -14.24 -4.35 13.80
N GLU A 130 -13.82 -5.07 14.82
CA GLU A 130 -14.67 -5.74 15.81
C GLU A 130 -14.04 -5.55 17.19
N GLU A 131 -14.80 -4.97 18.13
CA GLU A 131 -14.31 -4.61 19.48
C GLU A 131 -12.99 -3.80 19.45
N GLY A 132 -12.84 -2.93 18.44
CA GLY A 132 -11.65 -2.11 18.26
C GLY A 132 -10.48 -2.80 17.57
N LEU A 133 -10.54 -4.12 17.36
CA LEU A 133 -9.51 -4.94 16.73
C LEU A 133 -9.81 -5.22 15.26
N ASP A 134 -8.75 -5.37 14.46
CA ASP A 134 -8.87 -5.68 13.04
C ASP A 134 -9.00 -7.20 12.82
N GLN A 135 -10.09 -7.60 12.17
CA GLN A 135 -10.37 -8.95 11.69
C GLN A 135 -10.02 -9.03 10.21
N TYR A 136 -8.85 -9.61 9.91
CA TYR A 136 -8.27 -9.63 8.56
C TYR A 136 -8.99 -10.60 7.62
N LEU A 137 -9.49 -10.08 6.50
CA LEU A 137 -10.29 -10.82 5.52
C LEU A 137 -9.42 -11.32 4.37
N SER A 138 -9.61 -12.58 3.99
CA SER A 138 -9.06 -13.14 2.75
C SER A 138 -9.76 -12.52 1.53
N PRO A 139 -9.09 -12.33 0.38
CA PRO A 139 -9.74 -11.95 -0.89
C PRO A 139 -10.87 -12.89 -1.35
N THR A 140 -10.96 -14.08 -0.74
CA THR A 140 -12.00 -15.09 -0.98
C THR A 140 -13.18 -14.99 0.00
N ASP A 141 -13.09 -14.13 1.01
CA ASP A 141 -14.17 -13.90 1.97
C ASP A 141 -15.28 -13.09 1.29
N GLU A 142 -16.53 -13.50 1.48
CA GLU A 142 -17.70 -12.85 0.86
C GLU A 142 -17.83 -11.36 1.23
N ARG A 143 -17.32 -10.97 2.40
CA ARG A 143 -17.34 -9.59 2.91
C ARG A 143 -16.16 -8.76 2.40
N TYR A 144 -15.18 -9.37 1.74
CA TYR A 144 -13.97 -8.67 1.31
C TYR A 144 -14.30 -7.47 0.41
N SER A 145 -15.19 -7.66 -0.56
CA SER A 145 -15.58 -6.59 -1.50
C SER A 145 -16.21 -5.40 -0.77
N GLU A 146 -17.02 -5.65 0.26
CA GLU A 146 -17.63 -4.59 1.08
C GLU A 146 -16.55 -3.75 1.77
N PHE A 147 -15.68 -4.40 2.55
CA PHE A 147 -14.68 -3.67 3.34
C PHE A 147 -13.58 -3.06 2.47
N PHE A 148 -13.29 -3.65 1.31
CA PHE A 148 -12.43 -3.05 0.29
C PHE A 148 -13.04 -1.75 -0.25
N ALA A 149 -14.32 -1.77 -0.64
CA ALA A 149 -15.03 -0.62 -1.17
C ALA A 149 -15.11 0.52 -0.12
N ILE A 150 -15.51 0.19 1.11
CA ILE A 150 -15.56 1.15 2.23
C ILE A 150 -14.19 1.79 2.44
N ASN A 151 -13.11 1.00 2.45
CA ASN A 151 -11.77 1.54 2.65
C ASN A 151 -11.34 2.51 1.53
N LEU A 152 -11.61 2.17 0.27
CA LEU A 152 -11.23 3.02 -0.85
C LEU A 152 -12.01 4.34 -0.87
N VAL A 153 -13.31 4.28 -0.57
CA VAL A 153 -14.15 5.48 -0.46
C VAL A 153 -13.77 6.33 0.74
N ASP A 154 -13.52 5.74 1.91
CA ASP A 154 -13.08 6.49 3.10
C ASP A 154 -11.79 7.26 2.82
N ARG A 155 -10.86 6.67 2.04
CA ARG A 155 -9.62 7.31 1.62
C ARG A 155 -9.85 8.49 0.68
N TYR A 156 -10.81 8.39 -0.23
CA TYR A 156 -11.18 9.52 -1.08
C TYR A 156 -11.72 10.70 -0.27
N ARG A 157 -12.54 10.42 0.75
CA ARG A 157 -13.12 11.48 1.59
C ARG A 157 -12.05 12.29 2.34
N THR A 158 -10.92 11.69 2.71
CA THR A 158 -9.84 12.43 3.38
C THR A 158 -9.09 13.38 2.45
N ILE A 159 -9.16 13.14 1.14
CA ILE A 159 -8.53 13.98 0.13
C ILE A 159 -9.44 15.16 -0.24
N GLU A 160 -10.73 14.89 -0.46
CA GLU A 160 -11.69 15.92 -0.88
C GLU A 160 -12.09 16.88 0.25
N GLY A 161 -11.74 16.57 1.51
CA GLY A 161 -12.11 17.39 2.67
C GLY A 161 -13.63 17.53 2.86
N ASN A 162 -14.43 16.66 2.25
CA ASN A 162 -15.88 16.77 2.26
C ASN A 162 -16.48 16.06 3.47
N GLU A 163 -16.66 16.83 4.54
CA GLU A 163 -17.06 16.41 5.89
C GLU A 163 -18.51 15.86 5.97
N SER A 164 -19.37 16.20 5.01
CA SER A 164 -20.82 15.96 5.08
C SER A 164 -21.31 14.77 4.26
N LEU A 165 -20.46 14.15 3.43
CA LEU A 165 -20.80 12.94 2.67
C LEU A 165 -20.62 11.67 3.51
N GLN A 166 -21.62 11.37 4.35
CA GLN A 166 -21.75 10.02 4.93
C GLN A 166 -22.15 9.04 3.84
N ILE A 167 -21.16 8.37 3.25
CA ILE A 167 -21.40 7.27 2.31
C ILE A 167 -21.42 5.97 3.11
N ASP A 168 -22.58 5.34 3.17
CA ASP A 168 -22.79 4.03 3.81
C ASP A 168 -22.14 2.89 3.01
N SER A 169 -22.17 1.66 3.57
CA SER A 169 -21.57 0.50 2.91
C SER A 169 -22.24 0.18 1.58
N THR A 170 -23.55 0.39 1.47
CA THR A 170 -24.34 0.20 0.23
C THR A 170 -23.83 1.10 -0.89
N THR A 171 -23.65 2.38 -0.60
CA THR A 171 -23.18 3.37 -1.58
C THR A 171 -21.70 3.18 -1.90
N ALA A 172 -20.88 2.79 -0.92
CA ALA A 172 -19.49 2.43 -1.20
C ALA A 172 -19.41 1.25 -2.18
N GLN A 173 -20.21 0.21 -1.96
CA GLN A 173 -20.28 -0.95 -2.85
C GLN A 173 -20.91 -0.62 -4.21
N SER A 174 -21.78 0.39 -4.34
CA SER A 174 -22.29 0.80 -5.65
C SER A 174 -21.22 1.50 -6.49
N LEU A 175 -20.31 2.24 -5.84
CA LEU A 175 -19.20 2.95 -6.48
C LEU A 175 -17.99 2.05 -6.80
N VAL A 176 -17.70 1.05 -5.96
CA VAL A 176 -16.51 0.21 -6.08
C VAL A 176 -16.90 -1.26 -6.10
N LYS A 177 -16.62 -1.93 -7.22
CA LYS A 177 -16.81 -3.38 -7.40
C LYS A 177 -15.45 -4.06 -7.42
N PHE A 178 -15.22 -4.98 -6.50
CA PHE A 178 -14.03 -5.82 -6.47
C PHE A 178 -14.35 -7.22 -7.00
N LYS A 179 -13.45 -7.79 -7.80
CA LYS A 179 -13.56 -9.17 -8.27
C LYS A 179 -12.20 -9.85 -8.30
N LEU A 180 -12.03 -10.90 -7.50
CA LEU A 180 -10.86 -11.77 -7.58
C LEU A 180 -10.87 -12.52 -8.93
N ILE A 181 -9.77 -12.47 -9.69
CA ILE A 181 -9.67 -13.13 -11.01
C ILE A 181 -8.60 -14.23 -11.07
N SER A 182 -7.61 -14.21 -10.17
CA SER A 182 -6.68 -15.32 -10.02
C SER A 182 -7.33 -16.50 -9.32
N ASP A 183 -6.77 -17.69 -9.55
CA ASP A 183 -7.08 -18.90 -8.78
C ASP A 183 -6.96 -18.66 -7.27
N PRO A 184 -8.05 -18.81 -6.49
CA PRO A 184 -8.06 -18.65 -5.03
C PRO A 184 -7.00 -19.48 -4.29
N THR A 185 -6.63 -20.65 -4.82
CA THR A 185 -5.63 -21.54 -4.17
C THR A 185 -4.22 -20.97 -4.22
N LYS A 186 -3.96 -19.99 -5.10
CA LYS A 186 -2.67 -19.31 -5.23
C LYS A 186 -2.51 -18.14 -4.27
N VAL A 187 -3.60 -17.68 -3.63
CA VAL A 187 -3.58 -16.59 -2.66
C VAL A 187 -2.74 -17.01 -1.46
N LYS A 188 -1.74 -16.20 -1.11
CA LYS A 188 -0.84 -16.46 0.02
C LYS A 188 -1.14 -15.52 1.18
N LYS A 189 -1.19 -16.08 2.38
CA LYS A 189 -1.31 -15.35 3.64
C LYS A 189 0.07 -15.00 4.17
N ARG A 190 0.27 -13.75 4.64
CA ARG A 190 1.51 -13.28 5.28
C ARG A 190 1.20 -12.59 6.60
N GLY A 191 1.75 -13.10 7.68
CA GLY A 191 1.78 -12.41 8.99
C GLY A 191 3.08 -11.64 9.16
N PHE A 192 3.01 -10.45 9.77
CA PHE A 192 4.18 -9.64 10.11
C PHE A 192 3.88 -8.73 11.30
N PHE A 193 4.94 -8.25 11.94
CA PHE A 193 4.86 -7.29 13.05
C PHE A 193 5.07 -5.87 12.54
N VAL A 194 4.23 -4.95 12.99
CA VAL A 194 4.43 -3.51 12.82
C VAL A 194 4.98 -2.97 14.13
N LYS A 195 6.07 -2.19 14.04
CA LYS A 195 6.84 -1.67 15.20
C LYS A 195 7.40 -2.78 16.12
N GLU A 196 7.95 -3.84 15.51
CA GLU A 196 8.59 -4.95 16.23
C GLU A 196 9.58 -4.47 17.30
N GLY A 197 9.51 -5.06 18.49
CA GLY A 197 10.39 -4.73 19.61
C GLY A 197 10.00 -3.48 20.41
N LYS A 198 8.95 -2.76 19.99
CA LYS A 198 8.31 -1.70 20.80
C LYS A 198 7.06 -2.27 21.49
N LEU A 199 7.27 -2.92 22.65
CA LEU A 199 6.26 -3.70 23.38
C LEU A 199 4.88 -3.04 23.55
N LYS A 200 4.81 -1.70 23.64
CA LYS A 200 3.53 -0.97 23.82
C LYS A 200 2.75 -0.73 22.50
N ASP A 201 3.43 -0.77 21.36
CA ASP A 201 2.88 -0.38 20.06
C ASP A 201 2.94 -1.52 19.01
N GLU A 202 3.52 -2.67 19.37
CA GLU A 202 3.69 -3.79 18.46
C GLU A 202 2.32 -4.34 18.03
N THR A 203 2.08 -4.37 16.72
CA THR A 203 0.81 -4.86 16.16
C THR A 203 1.09 -6.03 15.22
N LYS A 204 0.36 -7.13 15.42
CA LYS A 204 0.36 -8.28 14.50
C LYS A 204 -0.61 -8.00 13.35
N VAL A 205 -0.08 -7.98 12.12
CA VAL A 205 -0.87 -7.73 10.91
C VAL A 205 -0.84 -8.94 10.01
N ILE A 206 -2.00 -9.26 9.42
CA ILE A 206 -2.15 -10.30 8.41
C ILE A 206 -2.59 -9.65 7.11
N GLY A 207 -1.79 -9.83 6.07
CA GLY A 207 -2.13 -9.45 4.70
C GLY A 207 -2.13 -10.65 3.76
N TYR A 208 -2.72 -10.46 2.58
CA TYR A 208 -2.77 -11.47 1.54
C TYR A 208 -2.04 -10.97 0.30
N HIS A 209 -1.38 -11.85 -0.44
CA HIS A 209 -0.63 -11.50 -1.64
C HIS A 209 -0.67 -12.63 -2.67
N ASN A 210 0.00 -12.42 -3.80
CA ASN A 210 0.05 -13.38 -4.92
C ASN A 210 -1.32 -13.61 -5.58
N PHE A 211 -2.08 -12.54 -5.75
CA PHE A 211 -3.37 -12.58 -6.43
C PHE A 211 -3.54 -11.43 -7.41
N THR A 212 -4.41 -11.65 -8.39
CA THR A 212 -4.85 -10.64 -9.35
C THR A 212 -6.36 -10.44 -9.24
N PHE A 213 -6.79 -9.21 -9.42
CA PHE A 213 -8.17 -8.79 -9.21
C PHE A 213 -8.55 -7.68 -10.19
N GLU A 214 -9.84 -7.59 -10.49
CA GLU A 214 -10.46 -6.49 -11.22
C GLU A 214 -11.13 -5.54 -10.23
N VAL A 215 -11.04 -4.24 -10.50
CA VAL A 215 -11.83 -3.22 -9.82
C VAL A 215 -12.55 -2.36 -10.83
N THR A 216 -13.86 -2.25 -10.69
CA THR A 216 -14.68 -1.27 -11.40
C THR A 216 -15.04 -0.13 -10.46
N ALA A 217 -14.60 1.08 -10.77
CA ALA A 217 -14.87 2.28 -9.99
C ALA A 217 -14.62 3.56 -10.81
N PRO A 218 -15.09 4.73 -10.36
CA PRO A 218 -14.60 6.01 -10.84
C PRO A 218 -13.06 6.05 -10.92
N SER A 219 -12.51 6.49 -12.04
CA SER A 219 -11.07 6.52 -12.31
C SER A 219 -10.29 7.26 -11.23
N LYS A 220 -10.86 8.34 -10.67
CA LYS A 220 -10.25 9.08 -9.56
C LYS A 220 -10.10 8.25 -8.28
N LEU A 221 -11.10 7.41 -7.96
CA LEU A 221 -11.00 6.49 -6.82
C LEU A 221 -9.92 5.44 -7.06
N LEU A 222 -9.83 4.90 -8.28
CA LEU A 222 -8.80 3.93 -8.63
C LEU A 222 -7.40 4.54 -8.56
N GLU A 223 -7.21 5.77 -9.04
CA GLU A 223 -5.95 6.51 -8.96
C GLU A 223 -5.49 6.67 -7.50
N ILE A 224 -6.40 7.10 -6.62
CA ILE A 224 -6.12 7.27 -5.18
C ILE A 224 -5.72 5.95 -4.53
N GLY A 225 -6.40 4.86 -4.89
CA GLY A 225 -6.06 3.53 -4.41
C GLY A 225 -4.73 3.02 -4.96
N PHE A 226 -4.47 3.27 -6.24
CA PHE A 226 -3.24 2.85 -6.92
C PHE A 226 -2.02 3.56 -6.35
N LEU A 227 -2.06 4.89 -6.24
CA LEU A 227 -0.95 5.71 -5.75
C LEU A 227 -0.83 5.69 -4.22
N GLY A 228 -1.95 5.74 -3.49
CA GLY A 228 -1.98 5.80 -2.03
C GLY A 228 -2.07 4.44 -1.32
N GLY A 229 -2.17 3.35 -2.08
CA GLY A 229 -2.34 1.97 -1.62
C GLY A 229 -3.80 1.57 -1.37
N LEU A 230 -4.10 0.31 -1.68
CA LEU A 230 -5.40 -0.32 -1.48
C LEU A 230 -5.49 -1.05 -0.13
N GLY A 231 -6.55 -0.79 0.63
CA GLY A 231 -6.74 -1.41 1.94
C GLY A 231 -6.08 -0.63 3.08
N LYS A 232 -5.67 -1.36 4.12
CA LYS A 232 -5.09 -0.82 5.36
C LYS A 232 -3.57 -0.98 5.38
N TYR A 233 -2.94 -0.29 6.33
CA TYR A 233 -1.50 -0.40 6.61
C TYR A 233 -0.60 0.01 5.42
N CYS A 234 -1.08 0.88 4.54
CA CYS A 234 -0.34 1.25 3.32
C CYS A 234 1.01 1.90 3.60
N ALA A 235 1.06 2.79 4.58
CA ALA A 235 2.29 3.46 5.01
C ALA A 235 3.32 2.54 5.68
N VAL A 236 3.00 1.26 5.90
CA VAL A 236 3.94 0.23 6.39
C VAL A 236 4.16 -0.87 5.34
N GLY A 237 3.93 -0.58 4.06
CA GLY A 237 4.30 -1.45 2.94
C GLY A 237 3.21 -2.44 2.54
N CYS A 238 1.94 -2.02 2.60
CA CYS A 238 0.79 -2.83 2.22
C CYS A 238 -0.05 -2.18 1.11
N GLY A 239 -0.74 -3.00 0.33
CA GLY A 239 -1.73 -2.51 -0.64
C GLY A 239 -1.17 -1.87 -1.91
N SER A 240 0.15 -1.90 -2.10
CA SER A 240 0.79 -1.55 -3.38
C SER A 240 0.52 -2.63 -4.43
N VAL A 241 0.15 -2.17 -5.62
CA VAL A 241 -0.24 -2.99 -6.77
C VAL A 241 0.37 -2.44 -8.05
N GLU A 242 0.43 -3.26 -9.09
CA GLU A 242 0.73 -2.83 -10.45
C GLU A 242 -0.43 -3.15 -11.39
N VAL A 243 -0.51 -2.47 -12.53
CA VAL A 243 -1.49 -2.79 -13.58
C VAL A 243 -1.18 -4.19 -14.13
N TRP A 244 -2.21 -5.01 -14.23
CA TRP A 244 -2.10 -6.36 -14.77
C TRP A 244 -2.74 -6.42 -16.15
N GLU A 245 -1.90 -6.49 -17.18
CA GLU A 245 -2.31 -6.79 -18.54
C GLU A 245 -2.13 -8.29 -18.77
N ARG A 246 -3.16 -8.95 -19.31
CA ARG A 246 -3.16 -10.41 -19.54
C ARG A 246 -2.30 -10.80 -20.72
#